data_AF-A0AAD7MXV6-F1
#
_entry.id   AF-A0AAD7MXV6-F1
#
_cell.length_a   1.000
_cell.length_b   1.000
_cell.length_c   1.000
_cell.angle_alpha   90.00
_cell.angle_beta   90.00
_cell.angle_gamma   90.00
#
_symmetry.space_group_name_H-M   'P 1'
#
loop_
_entity.id
_entity.type
_entity.pdbx_description
1 polymer ?
#
loop_
_entity_poly.entity_id
_entity_poly.type
_entity_poly.pdbx_seq_one_letter_code
_entity_poly.pdbx_strand_id
1 'polypeptide(L)'
;MDSLMAANMRDRPIKSVPQPATHLLSDAEFFAADEFGAPKPNVRILRDHFVREGRLTEEHALYILENATTLLSSEPNMVEVQGPVTICGDIHGQYYDLMRLFDVGGPLTDNAYLFLGDYVDRGCFGIECLLYLYTLKLRFPHKVTLLRGNHECQHLTQYFTFKRECLHKYSQRVYDACTASFRALPVAALVDGRFFCVHGGLSPELVLLSDICALNRFDEPGSKGLLCDLLWSDPIAGFGHEEEHGVPPGTTFLHNATRGCSFFFTYAAACQFLERNGLLGIIRGHEAQDAGYTIHRKTPTKQLPSVITIFSAPNYLDVYHNRGAILNYANKNITIRQYNASPHPYWLPNFQNAFAWSLPFVGAKITEMLLAILSICSDDELEDSDSDSEKGETDADGDAEMRTARALGLSTPEEVARRRQDIKSKIIAVGRLQRVFQLLREEAELASELVDAEAGESGVSGGLGVQRQIRQSIHNFEDARRSDLLNERIPAILPSPSPSPVPSPLVPSMRIPGRDPAEGLNMEFLIKQTLDDTGAGDDVERLADRIAFRGGRVRPGGAEAA
;
A
#
# COMPACT_ATOMS: atom_id res chain seq x y z
N MET A 1 34.31 -33.18 11.90
CA MET A 1 33.73 -31.82 11.87
C MET A 1 32.82 -31.61 10.66
N ASP A 2 32.38 -32.67 9.97
CA ASP A 2 31.55 -32.57 8.74
C ASP A 2 30.07 -32.94 8.99
N SER A 3 29.46 -32.43 10.06
CA SER A 3 28.06 -32.73 10.40
C SER A 3 27.19 -31.49 10.63
N LEU A 4 27.68 -30.28 10.34
CA LEU A 4 26.97 -29.02 10.63
C LEU A 4 26.63 -28.17 9.40
N MET A 5 26.95 -28.62 8.18
CA MET A 5 26.83 -27.80 6.97
C MET A 5 26.09 -28.53 5.84
N ALA A 6 24.87 -28.96 6.13
CA ALA A 6 23.85 -29.19 5.11
C ALA A 6 22.48 -28.85 5.70
N ALA A 7 22.30 -27.61 6.15
CA ALA A 7 20.96 -27.07 6.27
C ALA A 7 20.33 -27.19 4.87
N ASN A 8 19.37 -28.10 4.72
CA ASN A 8 18.63 -28.25 3.48
C ASN A 8 17.92 -26.92 3.24
N MET A 9 18.50 -26.05 2.41
CA MET A 9 17.98 -24.69 2.12
C MET A 9 16.60 -24.72 1.43
N ARG A 10 15.99 -25.90 1.29
CA ARG A 10 14.63 -26.14 0.80
C ARG A 10 13.62 -26.46 1.91
N ASP A 11 14.04 -26.70 3.16
CA ASP A 11 13.08 -27.01 4.24
C ASP A 11 12.54 -25.73 4.87
N ARG A 12 11.22 -25.54 4.79
CA ARG A 12 10.53 -24.35 5.29
C ARG A 12 10.61 -24.30 6.82
N PRO A 13 11.14 -23.22 7.43
CA PRO A 13 11.32 -23.15 8.89
C PRO A 13 10.00 -23.21 9.67
N ILE A 14 8.96 -22.52 9.20
CA ILE A 14 7.65 -22.47 9.87
C ILE A 14 6.64 -23.26 9.04
N LYS A 15 6.51 -24.56 9.35
CA LYS A 15 5.62 -25.50 8.63
C LYS A 15 4.13 -25.29 8.95
N SER A 16 3.82 -24.68 10.09
CA SER A 16 2.44 -24.44 10.55
C SER A 16 1.72 -23.31 9.83
N VAL A 17 2.43 -22.33 9.28
CA VAL A 17 1.82 -21.24 8.50
C VAL A 17 1.35 -21.84 7.17
N PRO A 18 0.10 -21.63 6.72
CA PRO A 18 -0.33 -22.11 5.39
C PRO A 18 0.56 -21.54 4.27
N GLN A 19 0.65 -22.25 3.14
CA GLN A 19 1.30 -21.70 1.94
C GLN A 19 0.24 -21.03 1.06
N PRO A 20 0.58 -19.94 0.36
CA PRO A 20 -0.25 -19.39 -0.70
C PRO A 20 -0.59 -20.43 -1.76
N ALA A 21 -1.73 -20.28 -2.43
CA ALA A 21 -2.07 -21.10 -3.59
C ALA A 21 -1.08 -20.80 -4.73
N THR A 22 -0.31 -21.81 -5.14
CA THR A 22 0.74 -21.68 -6.16
C THR A 22 0.24 -21.84 -7.60
N HIS A 23 -0.95 -22.41 -7.80
CA HIS A 23 -1.56 -22.54 -9.12
C HIS A 23 -2.50 -21.38 -9.40
N LEU A 24 -2.62 -21.02 -10.66
CA LEU A 24 -3.70 -20.15 -11.15
C LEU A 24 -4.91 -21.04 -11.48
N LEU A 25 -6.12 -20.52 -11.32
CA LEU A 25 -7.34 -21.25 -11.65
C LEU A 25 -7.39 -21.55 -13.15
N SER A 26 -7.82 -22.75 -13.51
CA SER A 26 -8.16 -23.13 -14.88
C SER A 26 -9.56 -22.61 -15.27
N ASP A 27 -9.87 -22.56 -16.57
CA ASP A 27 -11.20 -22.18 -17.06
C ASP A 27 -12.33 -23.05 -16.47
N ALA A 28 -12.06 -24.34 -16.28
CA ALA A 28 -13.02 -25.29 -15.73
C ALA A 28 -13.32 -25.04 -14.23
N GLU A 29 -12.37 -24.47 -13.49
CA GLU A 29 -12.56 -24.09 -12.09
C GLU A 29 -13.16 -22.69 -11.98
N PHE A 30 -12.73 -21.79 -12.86
CA PHE A 30 -13.15 -20.40 -12.88
C PHE A 30 -14.62 -20.25 -13.29
N PHE A 31 -15.06 -20.94 -14.34
CA PHE A 31 -16.45 -20.85 -14.81
C PHE A 31 -17.35 -21.91 -14.16
N ALA A 32 -18.53 -21.48 -13.74
CA ALA A 32 -19.66 -22.32 -13.36
C ALA A 32 -20.92 -21.90 -14.12
N ALA A 33 -21.72 -22.89 -14.53
CA ALA A 33 -23.00 -22.63 -15.16
C ALA A 33 -23.94 -21.85 -14.21
N ASP A 34 -24.62 -20.83 -14.74
CA ASP A 34 -25.75 -20.19 -14.05
C ASP A 34 -27.04 -20.99 -14.17
N GLU A 35 -28.11 -20.47 -13.56
CA GLU A 35 -29.44 -21.09 -13.61
C GLU A 35 -29.96 -21.26 -15.04
N PHE A 36 -29.41 -20.50 -16.01
CA PHE A 36 -29.74 -20.51 -17.42
C PHE A 36 -28.70 -21.24 -18.28
N GLY A 37 -27.67 -21.84 -17.67
CA GLY A 37 -26.60 -22.56 -18.35
C GLY A 37 -25.49 -21.69 -18.93
N ALA A 38 -25.51 -20.37 -18.72
CA ALA A 38 -24.45 -19.48 -19.19
C ALA A 38 -23.22 -19.55 -18.26
N PRO A 39 -21.99 -19.53 -18.80
CA PRO A 39 -20.78 -19.55 -17.98
C PRO A 39 -20.63 -18.22 -17.23
N LYS A 40 -20.49 -18.30 -15.90
CA LYS A 40 -20.20 -17.16 -15.02
C LYS A 40 -19.09 -17.52 -14.03
N PRO A 41 -18.37 -16.54 -13.45
CA PRO A 41 -17.33 -16.83 -12.48
C PRO A 41 -17.87 -17.54 -11.23
N ASN A 42 -17.14 -18.54 -10.75
CA ASN A 42 -17.54 -19.37 -9.63
C ASN A 42 -17.22 -18.69 -8.29
N VAL A 43 -18.23 -18.03 -7.72
CA VAL A 43 -18.14 -17.29 -6.45
C VAL A 43 -17.42 -18.08 -5.35
N ARG A 44 -17.78 -19.36 -5.15
CA ARG A 44 -17.24 -20.17 -4.05
C ARG A 44 -15.75 -20.49 -4.27
N ILE A 45 -15.39 -20.90 -5.48
CA ILE A 45 -13.99 -21.23 -5.80
C ILE A 45 -13.12 -19.98 -5.71
N LEU A 46 -13.57 -18.83 -6.23
CA LEU A 46 -12.84 -17.58 -6.13
C LEU A 46 -12.64 -17.17 -4.67
N ARG A 47 -13.67 -17.29 -3.84
CA ARG A 47 -13.58 -17.03 -2.39
C ARG A 47 -12.47 -17.86 -1.75
N ASP A 48 -12.55 -19.17 -1.90
CA ASP A 48 -11.64 -20.10 -1.25
C ASP A 48 -10.20 -19.94 -1.80
N HIS A 49 -10.05 -19.54 -3.07
CA HIS A 49 -8.77 -19.26 -3.70
C HIS A 49 -8.10 -17.99 -3.16
N PHE A 50 -8.84 -16.88 -3.08
CA PHE A 50 -8.34 -15.61 -2.56
C PHE A 50 -8.02 -15.66 -1.05
N VAL A 51 -8.78 -16.43 -0.25
CA VAL A 51 -8.45 -16.69 1.17
C VAL A 51 -7.09 -17.38 1.34
N ARG A 52 -6.63 -18.11 0.32
CA ARG A 52 -5.29 -18.71 0.27
C ARG A 52 -4.29 -17.87 -0.54
N GLU A 53 -4.54 -16.58 -0.70
CA GLU A 53 -3.68 -15.64 -1.45
C GLU A 53 -3.45 -16.06 -2.91
N GLY A 54 -4.35 -16.87 -3.46
CA GLY A 54 -4.30 -17.32 -4.84
C GLY A 54 -4.60 -16.21 -5.82
N ARG A 55 -3.93 -16.23 -6.96
CA ARG A 55 -4.14 -15.25 -8.04
C ARG A 55 -4.92 -15.88 -9.19
N LEU A 56 -5.65 -15.03 -9.92
CA LEU A 56 -6.27 -15.42 -11.17
C LEU A 56 -5.26 -15.30 -12.33
N THR A 57 -5.62 -15.86 -13.48
CA THR A 57 -4.97 -15.43 -14.72
C THR A 57 -5.37 -13.98 -15.03
N GLU A 58 -4.52 -13.25 -15.77
CA GLU A 58 -4.83 -11.87 -16.18
C GLU A 58 -6.15 -11.81 -16.96
N GLU A 59 -6.39 -12.77 -17.86
CA GLU A 59 -7.59 -12.84 -18.67
C GLU A 59 -8.86 -13.11 -17.84
N HIS A 60 -8.78 -13.93 -16.78
CA HIS A 60 -9.91 -14.11 -15.85
C HIS A 60 -10.22 -12.85 -15.04
N ALA A 61 -9.19 -12.12 -14.61
CA ALA A 61 -9.37 -10.85 -13.91
C ALA A 61 -10.00 -9.79 -14.84
N LEU A 62 -9.49 -9.65 -16.06
CA LEU A 62 -10.03 -8.75 -17.09
C LEU A 62 -11.48 -9.13 -17.44
N TYR A 63 -11.78 -10.43 -17.59
CA TYR A 63 -13.14 -10.90 -17.84
C TYR A 63 -14.11 -10.39 -16.76
N ILE A 64 -13.77 -10.49 -15.47
CA ILE A 64 -14.62 -9.99 -14.38
C ILE A 64 -14.79 -8.47 -14.50
N LEU A 65 -13.69 -7.74 -14.67
CA LEU A 65 -13.69 -6.28 -14.70
C LEU A 65 -14.50 -5.72 -15.87
N GLU A 66 -14.30 -6.24 -17.09
CA GLU A 66 -14.96 -5.77 -18.30
C GLU A 66 -16.46 -6.10 -18.32
N ASN A 67 -16.83 -7.30 -17.90
CA ASN A 67 -18.25 -7.69 -17.80
C ASN A 67 -18.95 -6.90 -16.70
N ALA A 68 -18.30 -6.68 -15.55
CA ALA A 68 -18.86 -5.87 -14.47
C ALA A 68 -19.01 -4.41 -14.90
N THR A 69 -18.01 -3.86 -15.60
CA THR A 69 -18.08 -2.50 -16.18
C THR A 69 -19.29 -2.36 -17.11
N THR A 70 -19.48 -3.33 -18.02
CA THR A 70 -20.62 -3.34 -18.94
C THR A 70 -21.95 -3.36 -18.19
N LEU A 71 -22.06 -4.21 -17.17
CA LEU A 71 -23.26 -4.33 -16.33
C LEU A 71 -23.54 -3.04 -15.55
N LEU A 72 -22.56 -2.52 -14.82
CA LEU A 72 -22.66 -1.30 -14.02
C LEU A 72 -22.96 -0.08 -14.90
N SER A 73 -22.47 -0.04 -16.13
CA SER A 73 -22.75 1.03 -17.09
C SER A 73 -24.22 1.08 -17.50
N SER A 74 -24.93 -0.06 -17.44
CA SER A 74 -26.36 -0.11 -17.71
C SER A 74 -27.24 0.34 -16.53
N GLU A 75 -26.66 0.47 -15.33
CA GLU A 75 -27.39 0.92 -14.15
C GLU A 75 -27.55 2.46 -14.13
N PRO A 76 -28.61 3.00 -13.52
CA PRO A 76 -28.76 4.44 -13.34
C PRO A 76 -27.74 5.01 -12.33
N ASN A 77 -27.58 6.33 -12.31
CA ASN A 77 -26.72 7.00 -11.33
C ASN A 77 -27.17 6.76 -9.88
N MET A 78 -28.50 6.73 -9.68
CA MET A 78 -29.14 6.41 -8.42
C MET A 78 -29.96 5.13 -8.60
N VAL A 79 -29.53 4.05 -7.96
CA VAL A 79 -30.17 2.73 -8.07
C VAL A 79 -31.25 2.55 -7.01
N GLU A 80 -32.38 1.95 -7.38
CA GLU A 80 -33.42 1.58 -6.42
C GLU A 80 -33.14 0.21 -5.81
N VAL A 81 -33.21 0.11 -4.49
CA VAL A 81 -32.93 -1.13 -3.75
C VAL A 81 -34.12 -1.44 -2.83
N GLN A 82 -34.64 -2.67 -2.92
CA GLN A 82 -35.75 -3.12 -2.07
C GLN A 82 -35.25 -3.93 -0.89
N GLY A 83 -35.89 -3.74 0.27
CA GLY A 83 -35.63 -4.56 1.45
C GLY A 83 -36.14 -6.01 1.30
N PRO A 84 -35.58 -6.98 2.05
CA PRO A 84 -34.53 -6.83 3.06
C PRO A 84 -33.13 -6.61 2.45
N VAL A 85 -32.37 -5.67 3.03
CA VAL A 85 -31.04 -5.30 2.56
C VAL A 85 -30.05 -5.10 3.72
N THR A 86 -28.82 -5.58 3.50
CA THR A 86 -27.64 -5.33 4.32
C THR A 86 -26.81 -4.23 3.68
N ILE A 87 -26.67 -3.10 4.37
CA ILE A 87 -25.90 -1.93 3.94
C ILE A 87 -24.52 -1.96 4.62
N CYS A 88 -23.47 -1.85 3.81
CA CYS A 88 -22.08 -1.96 4.19
C CYS A 88 -21.33 -0.68 3.83
N GLY A 89 -20.52 -0.18 4.75
CA GLY A 89 -19.62 0.94 4.50
C GLY A 89 -18.31 0.50 3.86
N ASP A 90 -17.26 1.23 4.20
CA ASP A 90 -15.92 1.12 3.62
C ASP A 90 -15.28 -0.24 3.92
N ILE A 91 -14.52 -0.77 2.95
CA ILE A 91 -13.86 -2.09 3.01
C ILE A 91 -12.33 -1.96 2.97
N HIS A 92 -11.79 -0.99 2.22
CA HIS A 92 -10.37 -0.63 2.18
C HIS A 92 -9.40 -1.82 2.04
N GLY A 93 -9.66 -2.72 1.09
CA GLY A 93 -8.78 -3.85 0.81
C GLY A 93 -8.60 -4.83 1.97
N GLN A 94 -9.53 -4.86 2.95
CA GLN A 94 -9.54 -5.84 4.04
C GLN A 94 -10.34 -7.10 3.66
N TYR A 95 -9.80 -7.88 2.71
CA TYR A 95 -10.51 -9.04 2.13
C TYR A 95 -10.96 -10.09 3.16
N TYR A 96 -10.16 -10.34 4.19
CA TYR A 96 -10.47 -11.31 5.24
C TYR A 96 -11.63 -10.83 6.12
N ASP A 97 -11.72 -9.52 6.38
CA ASP A 97 -12.84 -8.91 7.08
C ASP A 97 -14.09 -8.84 6.20
N LEU A 98 -13.93 -8.68 4.89
CA LEU A 98 -15.04 -8.81 3.95
C LEU A 98 -15.68 -10.22 4.02
N MET A 99 -14.87 -11.28 4.20
CA MET A 99 -15.43 -12.62 4.43
C MET A 99 -16.24 -12.67 5.73
N ARG A 100 -15.71 -12.07 6.78
CA ARG A 100 -16.39 -11.98 8.07
C ARG A 100 -17.69 -11.15 7.99
N LEU A 101 -17.71 -10.10 7.18
CA LEU A 101 -18.89 -9.29 6.89
C LEU A 101 -20.01 -10.15 6.30
N PHE A 102 -19.69 -11.03 5.34
CA PHE A 102 -20.68 -11.96 4.77
C PHE A 102 -21.19 -12.99 5.79
N ASP A 103 -20.34 -13.49 6.68
CA ASP A 103 -20.78 -14.36 7.78
C ASP A 103 -21.78 -13.68 8.72
N VAL A 104 -21.60 -12.38 8.97
CA VAL A 104 -22.43 -11.60 9.91
C VAL A 104 -23.70 -11.06 9.25
N GLY A 105 -23.63 -10.68 7.98
CA GLY A 105 -24.76 -10.16 7.20
C GLY A 105 -25.71 -11.25 6.68
N GLY A 106 -25.21 -12.48 6.53
CA GLY A 106 -25.99 -13.63 6.12
C GLY A 106 -25.96 -13.90 4.61
N PRO A 107 -26.60 -14.98 4.16
CA PRO A 107 -26.53 -15.39 2.77
C PRO A 107 -27.37 -14.48 1.84
N LEU A 108 -26.94 -14.38 0.58
CA LEU A 108 -27.65 -13.66 -0.49
C LEU A 108 -29.05 -14.22 -0.82
N THR A 109 -29.36 -15.42 -0.35
CA THR A 109 -30.72 -16.00 -0.43
C THR A 109 -31.71 -15.20 0.40
N ASP A 110 -31.25 -14.64 1.52
CA ASP A 110 -32.11 -14.03 2.53
C ASP A 110 -32.12 -12.51 2.42
N ASN A 111 -30.97 -11.90 2.07
CA ASN A 111 -30.78 -10.45 2.02
C ASN A 111 -30.15 -10.00 0.70
N ALA A 112 -30.56 -8.83 0.21
CA ALA A 112 -29.74 -8.06 -0.73
C ALA A 112 -28.58 -7.37 0.02
N TYR A 113 -27.56 -6.96 -0.72
CA TYR A 113 -26.41 -6.22 -0.22
C TYR A 113 -26.26 -4.91 -0.98
N LEU A 114 -26.03 -3.83 -0.23
CA LEU A 114 -25.67 -2.51 -0.74
C LEU A 114 -24.33 -2.11 -0.12
N PHE A 115 -23.31 -1.96 -0.95
CA PHE A 115 -22.02 -1.42 -0.52
C PHE A 115 -21.90 0.05 -0.91
N LEU A 116 -21.42 0.87 0.02
CA LEU A 116 -21.41 2.32 -0.13
C LEU A 116 -20.17 2.87 -0.86
N GLY A 117 -19.10 2.08 -1.03
CA GLY A 117 -17.88 2.48 -1.71
C GLY A 117 -16.62 2.08 -0.95
N ASP A 118 -15.47 2.59 -1.39
CA ASP A 118 -14.15 2.42 -0.78
C ASP A 118 -13.76 0.95 -0.59
N TYR A 119 -13.67 0.24 -1.72
CA TYR A 119 -13.28 -1.16 -1.80
C TYR A 119 -11.77 -1.35 -1.74
N VAL A 120 -11.02 -0.34 -2.20
CA VAL A 120 -9.59 -0.39 -2.48
C VAL A 120 -8.79 0.57 -1.61
N ASP A 121 -7.46 0.57 -1.82
CA ASP A 121 -6.44 1.28 -1.05
C ASP A 121 -6.37 0.89 0.42
N ARG A 122 -5.28 1.35 1.06
CA ARG A 122 -5.00 1.23 2.50
C ARG A 122 -4.64 -0.20 2.92
N GLY A 123 -5.58 -1.14 2.79
CA GLY A 123 -5.31 -2.57 2.94
C GLY A 123 -4.51 -3.15 1.77
N CYS A 124 -3.96 -4.35 1.97
CA CYS A 124 -3.11 -5.03 0.99
C CYS A 124 -3.85 -6.02 0.07
N PHE A 125 -5.19 -6.09 0.16
CA PHE A 125 -6.02 -7.03 -0.59
C PHE A 125 -7.16 -6.34 -1.35
N GLY A 126 -6.90 -5.14 -1.88
CA GLY A 126 -7.86 -4.34 -2.64
C GLY A 126 -8.33 -5.04 -3.90
N ILE A 127 -7.42 -5.72 -4.63
CA ILE A 127 -7.79 -6.37 -5.89
C ILE A 127 -8.65 -7.62 -5.65
N GLU A 128 -8.40 -8.36 -4.57
CA GLU A 128 -9.23 -9.49 -4.16
C GLU A 128 -10.63 -9.02 -3.73
N CYS A 129 -10.73 -7.92 -2.97
CA CYS A 129 -12.02 -7.30 -2.65
C CYS A 129 -12.81 -6.94 -3.90
N LEU A 130 -12.19 -6.20 -4.83
CA LEU A 130 -12.85 -5.72 -6.04
C LEU A 130 -13.30 -6.88 -6.93
N LEU A 131 -12.41 -7.82 -7.24
CA LEU A 131 -12.73 -8.97 -8.11
C LEU A 131 -13.80 -9.87 -7.51
N TYR A 132 -13.80 -10.06 -6.19
CA TYR A 132 -14.81 -10.86 -5.52
C TYR A 132 -16.18 -10.17 -5.49
N LEU A 133 -16.24 -8.88 -5.16
CA LEU A 133 -17.48 -8.10 -5.20
C LEU A 133 -18.07 -8.01 -6.61
N TYR A 134 -17.23 -7.83 -7.63
CA TYR A 134 -17.67 -7.84 -9.03
C TYR A 134 -18.15 -9.21 -9.48
N THR A 135 -17.50 -10.28 -9.02
CA THR A 135 -18.00 -11.65 -9.25
C THR A 135 -19.39 -11.85 -8.65
N LEU A 136 -19.61 -11.35 -7.42
CA LEU A 136 -20.93 -11.37 -6.79
C LEU A 136 -21.95 -10.53 -7.57
N LYS A 137 -21.56 -9.33 -8.05
CA LYS A 137 -22.42 -8.47 -8.89
C LYS A 137 -22.82 -9.15 -10.19
N LEU A 138 -21.87 -9.80 -10.87
CA LEU A 138 -22.12 -10.54 -12.11
C LEU A 138 -23.03 -11.74 -11.92
N ARG A 139 -22.93 -12.40 -10.76
CA ARG A 139 -23.73 -13.59 -10.46
C ARG A 139 -25.12 -13.25 -9.91
N PHE A 140 -25.23 -12.17 -9.15
CA PHE A 140 -26.46 -11.77 -8.46
C PHE A 140 -26.77 -10.28 -8.67
N PRO A 141 -26.99 -9.83 -9.92
CA PRO A 141 -27.06 -8.41 -10.27
C PRO A 141 -28.17 -7.64 -9.57
N HIS A 142 -29.29 -8.30 -9.23
CA HIS A 142 -30.42 -7.72 -8.52
C HIS A 142 -30.32 -7.81 -6.98
N LYS A 143 -29.31 -8.52 -6.46
CA LYS A 143 -29.11 -8.73 -5.01
C LYS A 143 -27.87 -8.02 -4.50
N VAL A 144 -26.92 -7.67 -5.35
CA VAL A 144 -25.69 -6.98 -4.96
C VAL A 144 -25.63 -5.64 -5.68
N THR A 145 -25.56 -4.58 -4.91
CA THR A 145 -25.45 -3.20 -5.38
C THR A 145 -24.15 -2.61 -4.85
N LEU A 146 -23.37 -2.01 -5.75
CA LEU A 146 -22.06 -1.43 -5.46
C LEU A 146 -22.11 0.05 -5.82
N LEU A 147 -21.89 0.93 -4.85
CA LEU A 147 -21.75 2.36 -5.09
C LEU A 147 -20.28 2.74 -5.25
N ARG A 148 -20.04 3.92 -5.80
CA ARG A 148 -18.71 4.52 -5.91
C ARG A 148 -18.35 5.23 -4.61
N GLY A 149 -17.17 4.94 -4.05
CA GLY A 149 -16.54 5.73 -3.01
C GLY A 149 -15.51 6.71 -3.59
N ASN A 150 -14.87 7.49 -2.72
CA ASN A 150 -13.85 8.44 -3.17
C ASN A 150 -12.56 7.73 -3.61
N HIS A 151 -12.25 6.56 -3.06
CA HIS A 151 -11.08 5.77 -3.45
C HIS A 151 -11.23 5.08 -4.82
N GLU A 152 -12.44 4.94 -5.35
CA GLU A 152 -12.66 4.44 -6.72
C GLU A 152 -12.40 5.54 -7.77
N CYS A 153 -11.18 6.07 -7.76
CA CYS A 153 -10.68 7.03 -8.74
C CYS A 153 -9.20 6.84 -9.02
N GLN A 154 -8.76 7.31 -10.19
CA GLN A 154 -7.35 7.20 -10.58
C GLN A 154 -6.43 8.03 -9.68
N HIS A 155 -6.91 9.19 -9.18
CA HIS A 155 -6.10 10.09 -8.36
C HIS A 155 -5.64 9.44 -7.05
N LEU A 156 -6.58 8.87 -6.28
CA LEU A 156 -6.28 8.26 -4.99
C LEU A 156 -5.51 6.94 -5.14
N THR A 157 -5.92 6.09 -6.06
CA THR A 157 -5.27 4.78 -6.26
C THR A 157 -3.85 4.88 -6.82
N GLN A 158 -3.49 6.00 -7.46
CA GLN A 158 -2.11 6.33 -7.83
C GLN A 158 -1.27 6.84 -6.65
N TYR A 159 -1.89 7.61 -5.75
CA TYR A 159 -1.21 8.18 -4.59
C TYR A 159 -0.97 7.10 -3.51
N PHE A 160 -1.96 6.25 -3.24
CA PHE A 160 -1.89 5.20 -2.23
C PHE A 160 -1.28 3.89 -2.78
N THR A 161 -1.93 2.75 -2.55
CA THR A 161 -1.33 1.43 -2.71
C THR A 161 -1.95 0.63 -3.85
N PHE A 162 -3.18 0.92 -4.28
CA PHE A 162 -3.90 0.04 -5.19
C PHE A 162 -3.28 -0.08 -6.59
N LYS A 163 -2.74 1.00 -7.18
CA LYS A 163 -2.02 0.88 -8.46
C LYS A 163 -0.82 -0.06 -8.35
N ARG A 164 -0.04 0.10 -7.29
CA ARG A 164 1.14 -0.74 -7.02
C ARG A 164 0.75 -2.18 -6.70
N GLU A 165 -0.35 -2.39 -5.98
CA GLU A 165 -0.94 -3.71 -5.77
C GLU A 165 -1.25 -4.41 -7.09
N CYS A 166 -1.94 -3.72 -8.01
CA CYS A 166 -2.28 -4.26 -9.32
C CYS A 166 -1.02 -4.59 -10.14
N LEU A 167 0.00 -3.72 -10.14
CA LEU A 167 1.26 -3.96 -10.83
C LEU A 167 2.06 -5.12 -10.22
N HIS A 168 1.97 -5.33 -8.90
CA HIS A 168 2.66 -6.41 -8.22
C HIS A 168 1.97 -7.77 -8.41
N LYS A 169 0.63 -7.79 -8.36
CA LYS A 169 -0.17 -9.02 -8.41
C LYS A 169 -0.55 -9.44 -9.82
N TYR A 170 -0.76 -8.47 -10.71
CA TYR A 170 -1.25 -8.65 -12.07
C TYR A 170 -0.45 -7.78 -13.07
N SER A 171 -1.05 -6.71 -13.62
CA SER A 171 -0.46 -5.89 -14.68
C SER A 171 -1.03 -4.47 -14.70
N GLN A 172 -0.41 -3.59 -15.47
CA GLN A 172 -0.95 -2.25 -15.75
C GLN A 172 -2.31 -2.32 -16.46
N ARG A 173 -2.52 -3.33 -17.34
CA ARG A 173 -3.80 -3.53 -18.04
C ARG A 173 -4.94 -3.79 -17.06
N VAL A 174 -4.70 -4.61 -16.03
CA VAL A 174 -5.71 -4.87 -14.98
C VAL A 174 -6.02 -3.60 -14.20
N TYR A 175 -5.01 -2.80 -13.84
CA TYR A 175 -5.24 -1.51 -13.19
C TYR A 175 -6.08 -0.56 -14.06
N ASP A 176 -5.75 -0.43 -15.34
CA ASP A 176 -6.48 0.43 -16.26
C ASP A 176 -7.95 -0.02 -16.38
N ALA A 177 -8.19 -1.35 -16.46
CA ALA A 177 -9.53 -1.93 -16.43
C ALA A 177 -10.27 -1.65 -15.11
N CYS A 178 -9.60 -1.72 -13.95
CA CYS A 178 -10.17 -1.31 -12.67
C CYS A 178 -10.62 0.15 -12.71
N THR A 179 -9.75 1.08 -13.14
CA THR A 179 -10.12 2.51 -13.21
C THR A 179 -11.23 2.79 -14.21
N ALA A 180 -11.31 2.06 -15.32
CA ALA A 180 -12.44 2.14 -16.25
C ALA A 180 -13.73 1.69 -15.57
N SER A 181 -13.69 0.58 -14.82
CA SER A 181 -14.84 0.07 -14.08
C SER A 181 -15.36 1.01 -13.00
N PHE A 182 -14.45 1.75 -12.34
CA PHE A 182 -14.83 2.70 -11.28
C PHE A 182 -15.73 3.82 -11.79
N ARG A 183 -15.51 4.28 -13.02
CA ARG A 183 -16.35 5.30 -13.68
C ARG A 183 -17.78 4.80 -13.96
N ALA A 184 -17.99 3.48 -14.00
CA ALA A 184 -19.31 2.90 -14.25
C ALA A 184 -20.16 2.74 -12.97
N LEU A 185 -19.53 2.73 -11.79
CA LEU A 185 -20.21 2.55 -10.50
C LEU A 185 -21.28 3.63 -10.27
N PRO A 186 -22.52 3.26 -9.91
CA PRO A 186 -23.54 4.19 -9.42
C PRO A 186 -23.03 5.02 -8.23
N VAL A 187 -23.57 6.22 -8.05
CA VAL A 187 -23.09 7.17 -7.02
C VAL A 187 -24.02 7.27 -5.82
N ALA A 188 -25.25 6.76 -5.94
CA ALA A 188 -26.22 6.74 -4.85
C ALA A 188 -27.18 5.57 -4.99
N ALA A 189 -27.88 5.24 -3.89
CA ALA A 189 -28.99 4.32 -3.90
C ALA A 189 -30.19 4.89 -3.11
N LEU A 190 -31.39 4.49 -3.51
CA LEU A 190 -32.63 4.78 -2.79
C LEU A 190 -33.22 3.47 -2.27
N VAL A 191 -33.13 3.25 -0.97
CA VAL A 191 -33.64 2.03 -0.32
C VAL A 191 -35.11 2.22 0.05
N ASP A 192 -35.98 1.36 -0.47
CA ASP A 192 -37.44 1.35 -0.23
C ASP A 192 -38.15 2.70 -0.52
N GLY A 193 -37.56 3.56 -1.35
CA GLY A 193 -38.06 4.93 -1.57
C GLY A 193 -37.96 5.83 -0.33
N ARG A 194 -37.18 5.44 0.68
CA ARG A 194 -37.18 6.03 2.03
C ARG A 194 -35.82 6.50 2.50
N PHE A 195 -34.75 5.77 2.22
CA PHE A 195 -33.41 6.11 2.68
C PHE A 195 -32.50 6.44 1.49
N PHE A 196 -31.92 7.63 1.52
CA PHE A 196 -30.90 8.04 0.58
C PHE A 196 -29.55 7.49 1.05
N CYS A 197 -28.92 6.67 0.22
CA CYS A 197 -27.66 6.03 0.52
C CYS A 197 -26.58 6.54 -0.44
N VAL A 198 -25.43 6.94 0.11
CA VAL A 198 -24.35 7.59 -0.64
C VAL A 198 -23.03 7.34 0.10
N HIS A 199 -21.87 7.42 -0.56
CA HIS A 199 -20.59 7.29 0.15
C HIS A 199 -20.31 8.49 1.05
N GLY A 200 -20.19 9.66 0.41
CA GLY A 200 -20.01 10.99 0.97
C GLY A 200 -21.27 11.46 1.71
N GLY A 201 -21.94 12.43 1.11
CA GLY A 201 -23.10 13.05 1.73
C GLY A 201 -23.82 14.00 0.80
N LEU A 202 -24.09 15.19 1.30
CA LEU A 202 -24.87 16.21 0.60
C LEU A 202 -23.99 17.24 -0.11
N SER A 203 -24.54 17.84 -1.15
CA SER A 203 -23.92 18.94 -1.89
C SER A 203 -24.81 20.19 -1.81
N PRO A 204 -24.23 21.41 -1.85
CA PRO A 204 -24.99 22.63 -2.14
C PRO A 204 -25.73 22.57 -3.48
N GLU A 205 -25.24 21.76 -4.44
CA GLU A 205 -25.85 21.55 -5.76
C GLU A 205 -26.92 20.44 -5.74
N LEU A 206 -27.06 19.71 -4.63
CA LEU A 206 -28.04 18.63 -4.46
C LEU A 206 -29.31 19.15 -3.77
N VAL A 207 -30.31 19.52 -4.57
CA VAL A 207 -31.60 20.03 -4.08
C VAL A 207 -32.66 18.93 -4.12
N LEU A 208 -32.75 18.21 -5.23
CA LEU A 208 -33.69 17.12 -5.50
C LEU A 208 -32.95 15.85 -5.92
N LEU A 209 -33.56 14.69 -5.71
CA LEU A 209 -33.01 13.41 -6.20
C LEU A 209 -32.82 13.38 -7.73
N SER A 210 -33.59 14.19 -8.48
CA SER A 210 -33.44 14.35 -9.92
C SER A 210 -32.10 14.96 -10.34
N ASP A 211 -31.44 15.73 -9.46
CA ASP A 211 -30.15 16.35 -9.76
C ASP A 211 -29.06 15.27 -9.95
N ILE A 212 -29.16 14.17 -9.21
CA ILE A 212 -28.28 12.99 -9.36
C ILE A 212 -28.55 12.28 -10.69
N CYS A 213 -29.80 12.25 -11.15
CA CYS A 213 -30.16 11.61 -12.42
C CYS A 213 -29.57 12.35 -13.63
N ALA A 214 -29.36 13.67 -13.51
CA ALA A 214 -28.78 14.50 -14.57
C ALA A 214 -27.24 14.48 -14.60
N LEU A 215 -26.59 13.94 -13.58
CA LEU A 215 -25.14 13.89 -13.45
C LEU A 215 -24.50 12.98 -14.52
N ASN A 216 -23.38 13.39 -15.12
CA ASN A 216 -22.52 12.45 -15.84
C ASN A 216 -21.55 11.79 -14.86
N ARG A 217 -21.80 10.53 -14.48
CA ARG A 217 -20.93 9.80 -13.55
C ARG A 217 -19.71 9.13 -14.21
N PHE A 218 -19.72 8.99 -15.53
CA PHE A 218 -18.69 8.29 -16.32
C PHE A 218 -17.41 9.10 -16.51
N ASP A 219 -16.97 9.77 -15.45
CA ASP A 219 -15.81 10.65 -15.43
C ASP A 219 -14.97 10.41 -14.18
N GLU A 220 -13.74 10.91 -14.16
CA GLU A 220 -12.96 11.00 -12.93
C GLU A 220 -13.57 12.09 -12.02
N PRO A 221 -13.71 11.85 -10.70
CA PRO A 221 -14.19 12.87 -9.78
C PRO A 221 -13.22 14.05 -9.77
N GLY A 222 -13.71 15.24 -10.11
CA GLY A 222 -12.95 16.48 -9.96
C GLY A 222 -12.78 16.88 -8.49
N SER A 223 -12.11 18.00 -8.24
CA SER A 223 -11.95 18.55 -6.88
C SER A 223 -13.17 19.37 -6.40
N LYS A 224 -14.20 19.55 -7.23
CA LYS A 224 -15.42 20.34 -6.98
C LYS A 224 -16.62 19.78 -7.76
N GLY A 225 -17.81 20.23 -7.40
CA GLY A 225 -19.08 19.92 -8.07
C GLY A 225 -19.79 18.70 -7.48
N LEU A 226 -21.03 18.47 -7.90
CA LEU A 226 -21.90 17.45 -7.33
C LEU A 226 -21.27 16.05 -7.21
N LEU A 227 -20.55 15.55 -8.24
CA LEU A 227 -19.89 14.24 -8.16
C LEU A 227 -18.83 14.19 -7.05
N CYS A 228 -18.03 15.24 -6.91
CA CYS A 228 -17.05 15.34 -5.82
C CYS A 228 -17.77 15.30 -4.47
N ASP A 229 -18.83 16.10 -4.32
CA ASP A 229 -19.52 16.25 -3.05
C ASP A 229 -20.27 14.99 -2.59
N LEU A 230 -20.85 14.24 -3.53
CA LEU A 230 -21.45 12.93 -3.23
C LEU A 230 -20.42 11.92 -2.71
N LEU A 231 -19.13 12.08 -3.04
CA LEU A 231 -18.07 11.16 -2.61
C LEU A 231 -17.27 11.67 -1.40
N TRP A 232 -17.18 12.99 -1.18
CA TRP A 232 -16.24 13.60 -0.22
C TRP A 232 -16.86 14.44 0.89
N SER A 233 -18.15 14.76 0.84
CA SER A 233 -18.76 15.59 1.89
C SER A 233 -18.94 14.82 3.20
N ASP A 234 -18.83 15.54 4.31
CA ASP A 234 -18.92 14.99 5.67
C ASP A 234 -19.98 15.75 6.50
N PRO A 235 -20.63 15.11 7.47
CA PRO A 235 -21.33 15.84 8.51
C PRO A 235 -20.32 16.70 9.30
N ILE A 236 -20.72 17.92 9.66
CA ILE A 236 -19.85 18.80 10.46
C ILE A 236 -19.56 18.20 11.86
N ALA A 237 -18.38 18.51 12.42
CA ALA A 237 -18.12 18.25 13.84
C ALA A 237 -19.20 18.89 14.73
N GLY A 238 -19.73 18.13 15.68
CA GLY A 238 -20.86 18.57 16.50
C GLY A 238 -22.19 18.63 15.75
N PHE A 239 -22.39 17.81 14.70
CA PHE A 239 -23.62 17.73 13.92
C PHE A 239 -24.88 17.66 14.80
N GLY A 240 -25.80 18.61 14.60
CA GLY A 240 -26.99 18.81 15.43
C GLY A 240 -26.79 19.71 16.65
N HIS A 241 -25.57 20.14 16.96
CA HIS A 241 -25.22 21.08 18.03
C HIS A 241 -24.31 22.19 17.50
N GLU A 242 -24.50 22.58 16.24
CA GLU A 242 -23.55 23.42 15.50
C GLU A 242 -23.38 24.82 16.12
N GLU A 243 -24.42 25.35 16.78
CA GLU A 243 -24.38 26.64 17.49
C GLU A 243 -23.36 26.63 18.64
N GLU A 244 -23.22 25.50 19.35
CA GLU A 244 -22.25 25.31 20.43
C GLU A 244 -20.80 25.31 19.88
N HIS A 245 -20.64 25.03 18.58
CA HIS A 245 -19.38 25.02 17.86
C HIS A 245 -19.15 26.28 17.01
N GLY A 246 -19.92 27.35 17.25
CA GLY A 246 -19.69 28.67 16.64
C GLY A 246 -20.19 28.80 15.21
N VAL A 247 -21.02 27.87 14.73
CA VAL A 247 -21.65 27.95 13.41
C VAL A 247 -22.95 28.76 13.53
N PRO A 248 -23.14 29.82 12.72
CA PRO A 248 -24.37 30.59 12.74
C PRO A 248 -25.62 29.74 12.41
N PRO A 249 -26.76 29.99 13.08
CA PRO A 249 -28.02 29.34 12.75
C PRO A 249 -28.40 29.55 11.28
N GLY A 250 -28.83 28.49 10.60
CA GLY A 250 -29.22 28.52 9.19
C GLY A 250 -28.09 28.29 8.19
N THR A 251 -26.83 28.19 8.63
CA THR A 251 -25.73 27.73 7.77
C THR A 251 -25.94 26.26 7.39
N THR A 252 -25.97 25.97 6.09
CA THR A 252 -26.21 24.63 5.55
C THR A 252 -24.92 23.90 5.16
N PHE A 253 -23.95 24.63 4.59
CA PHE A 253 -22.69 24.07 4.12
C PHE A 253 -21.51 24.96 4.48
N LEU A 254 -20.40 24.34 4.84
CA LEU A 254 -19.11 24.97 5.13
C LEU A 254 -18.02 24.24 4.35
N HIS A 255 -16.89 24.89 4.05
CA HIS A 255 -15.78 24.19 3.38
C HIS A 255 -15.22 23.07 4.27
N ASN A 256 -15.01 21.88 3.69
CA ASN A 256 -14.44 20.75 4.42
C ASN A 256 -12.90 20.85 4.48
N ALA A 257 -12.40 21.50 5.52
CA ALA A 257 -10.97 21.65 5.77
C ALA A 257 -10.29 20.34 6.18
N THR A 258 -11.05 19.33 6.63
CA THR A 258 -10.50 17.99 6.87
C THR A 258 -10.11 17.39 5.53
N ARG A 259 -11.03 17.30 4.57
CA ARG A 259 -10.79 16.67 3.26
C ARG A 259 -9.99 17.54 2.28
N GLY A 260 -9.97 18.86 2.47
CA GLY A 260 -9.31 19.82 1.55
C GLY A 260 -10.08 20.05 0.24
N CYS A 261 -11.25 19.43 0.09
CA CYS A 261 -12.21 19.62 -1.00
C CYS A 261 -13.63 19.41 -0.46
N SER A 262 -14.65 19.67 -1.27
CA SER A 262 -16.06 19.54 -0.88
C SER A 262 -16.45 20.34 0.39
N PHE A 263 -17.49 19.88 1.09
CA PHE A 263 -18.20 20.60 2.14
C PHE A 263 -18.48 19.75 3.37
N PHE A 264 -18.45 20.39 4.53
CA PHE A 264 -19.20 19.93 5.69
C PHE A 264 -20.67 20.31 5.51
N PHE A 265 -21.59 19.36 5.66
CA PHE A 265 -23.02 19.64 5.69
C PHE A 265 -23.54 19.62 7.14
N THR A 266 -24.47 20.53 7.44
CA THR A 266 -25.04 20.67 8.79
C THR A 266 -26.33 19.87 8.95
N TYR A 267 -26.78 19.71 10.20
CA TYR A 267 -28.07 19.10 10.52
C TYR A 267 -29.24 19.81 9.85
N ALA A 268 -29.16 21.14 9.69
CA ALA A 268 -30.14 21.92 8.97
C ALA A 268 -30.19 21.53 7.48
N ALA A 269 -29.04 21.35 6.82
CA ALA A 269 -28.98 20.89 5.44
C ALA A 269 -29.59 19.50 5.27
N ALA A 270 -29.25 18.57 6.17
CA ALA A 270 -29.81 17.22 6.16
C ALA A 270 -31.34 17.22 6.34
N CYS A 271 -31.86 17.96 7.31
CA CYS A 271 -33.32 18.04 7.52
C CYS A 271 -34.04 18.66 6.32
N GLN A 272 -33.51 19.75 5.75
CA GLN A 272 -34.09 20.39 4.56
C GLN A 272 -34.13 19.44 3.36
N PHE A 273 -33.05 18.70 3.10
CA PHE A 273 -32.99 17.72 2.02
C PHE A 273 -33.98 16.58 2.22
N LEU A 274 -34.04 16.02 3.44
CA LEU A 274 -34.94 14.92 3.79
C LEU A 274 -36.42 15.32 3.66
N GLU A 275 -36.79 16.50 4.16
CA GLU A 275 -38.16 17.00 4.06
C GLU A 275 -38.57 17.26 2.61
N ARG A 276 -37.70 17.94 1.85
CA ARG A 276 -37.95 18.28 0.45
C ARG A 276 -38.14 17.04 -0.43
N ASN A 277 -37.39 15.97 -0.17
CA ASN A 277 -37.43 14.74 -0.97
C ASN A 277 -38.32 13.64 -0.34
N GLY A 278 -39.01 13.92 0.77
CA GLY A 278 -39.91 12.96 1.42
C GLY A 278 -39.22 11.78 2.13
N LEU A 279 -37.91 11.86 2.37
CA LEU A 279 -37.06 10.77 2.87
C LEU A 279 -37.06 10.66 4.40
N LEU A 280 -36.67 9.48 4.92
CA LEU A 280 -36.60 9.19 6.35
C LEU A 280 -35.22 9.45 6.97
N GLY A 281 -34.16 9.24 6.21
CA GLY A 281 -32.79 9.42 6.67
C GLY A 281 -31.77 9.21 5.55
N ILE A 282 -30.53 9.64 5.82
CA ILE A 282 -29.36 9.46 4.97
C ILE A 282 -28.50 8.36 5.58
N ILE A 283 -28.00 7.42 4.77
CA ILE A 283 -27.07 6.37 5.20
C ILE A 283 -25.79 6.52 4.41
N ARG A 284 -24.64 6.62 5.09
CA ARG A 284 -23.37 6.96 4.44
C ARG A 284 -22.14 6.23 5.01
N GLY A 285 -21.02 6.28 4.28
CA GLY A 285 -19.73 5.63 4.61
C GLY A 285 -18.63 6.61 5.04
N HIS A 286 -17.42 6.47 4.48
CA HIS A 286 -16.29 7.42 4.37
C HIS A 286 -15.55 7.86 5.64
N GLU A 287 -16.20 7.83 6.82
CA GLU A 287 -15.58 8.22 8.07
C GLU A 287 -15.46 7.03 9.01
N ALA A 288 -14.23 6.67 9.38
CA ALA A 288 -13.96 5.65 10.39
C ALA A 288 -14.69 5.94 11.70
N GLN A 289 -15.30 4.90 12.29
CA GLN A 289 -16.04 4.97 13.56
C GLN A 289 -15.52 3.90 14.52
N ASP A 290 -15.27 4.26 15.77
CA ASP A 290 -14.78 3.30 16.79
C ASP A 290 -15.74 2.11 16.98
N ALA A 291 -17.04 2.39 17.02
CA ALA A 291 -18.08 1.36 17.08
C ALA A 291 -18.43 0.74 15.70
N GLY A 292 -17.79 1.16 14.62
CA GLY A 292 -18.16 0.82 13.24
C GLY A 292 -19.42 1.53 12.73
N TYR A 293 -20.07 2.36 13.55
CA TYR A 293 -21.19 3.18 13.12
C TYR A 293 -21.36 4.40 14.02
N THR A 294 -22.04 5.43 13.51
CA THR A 294 -22.54 6.57 14.28
C THR A 294 -23.97 6.91 13.86
N ILE A 295 -24.85 7.08 14.85
CA ILE A 295 -26.23 7.52 14.66
C ILE A 295 -26.30 9.00 15.05
N HIS A 296 -26.56 9.85 14.07
CA HIS A 296 -26.63 11.30 14.28
C HIS A 296 -27.99 11.74 14.81
N ARG A 297 -28.11 13.05 15.13
CA ARG A 297 -29.31 13.67 15.70
C ARG A 297 -30.59 13.28 14.93
N LYS A 298 -31.66 12.99 15.66
CA LYS A 298 -32.96 12.64 15.09
C LYS A 298 -33.65 13.84 14.46
N THR A 299 -34.28 13.63 13.31
CA THR A 299 -35.13 14.61 12.63
C THR A 299 -36.26 15.12 13.55
N PRO A 300 -36.67 16.40 13.45
CA PRO A 300 -37.67 16.97 14.35
C PRO A 300 -39.06 16.35 14.13
N THR A 301 -39.40 16.07 12.87
CA THR A 301 -40.73 15.62 12.44
C THR A 301 -40.92 14.12 12.59
N LYS A 302 -39.99 13.31 12.07
CA LYS A 302 -40.12 11.85 11.98
C LYS A 302 -39.48 11.11 13.17
N GLN A 303 -38.70 11.80 14.01
CA GLN A 303 -38.01 11.24 15.17
C GLN A 303 -37.10 10.04 14.86
N LEU A 304 -36.67 9.94 13.59
CA LEU A 304 -35.67 8.99 13.10
C LEU A 304 -34.32 9.70 12.94
N PRO A 305 -33.18 8.99 13.10
CA PRO A 305 -31.86 9.54 12.82
C PRO A 305 -31.81 10.20 11.44
N SER A 306 -31.37 11.46 11.38
CA SER A 306 -31.28 12.15 10.09
C SER A 306 -30.16 11.58 9.22
N VAL A 307 -29.05 11.18 9.85
CA VAL A 307 -27.88 10.58 9.20
C VAL A 307 -27.41 9.38 10.01
N ILE A 308 -26.98 8.33 9.32
CA ILE A 308 -26.30 7.17 9.89
C ILE A 308 -25.00 6.95 9.12
N THR A 309 -23.87 7.01 9.81
CA THR A 309 -22.56 6.64 9.25
C THR A 309 -22.31 5.16 9.56
N ILE A 310 -21.97 4.36 8.56
CA ILE A 310 -21.62 2.93 8.68
C ILE A 310 -20.19 2.74 8.17
N PHE A 311 -19.37 2.03 8.92
CA PHE A 311 -17.98 1.75 8.58
C PHE A 311 -17.70 0.25 8.77
N SER A 312 -17.23 -0.40 7.72
CA SER A 312 -17.15 -1.86 7.63
C SER A 312 -15.71 -2.39 7.57
N ALA A 313 -14.71 -1.59 7.93
CA ALA A 313 -13.32 -2.00 8.07
C ALA A 313 -12.93 -2.07 9.56
N PRO A 314 -13.06 -3.23 10.25
CA PRO A 314 -12.63 -3.37 11.64
C PRO A 314 -11.11 -3.29 11.77
N ASN A 315 -10.61 -2.81 12.92
CA ASN A 315 -9.18 -2.60 13.18
C ASN A 315 -8.46 -1.93 11.99
N TYR A 316 -9.06 -0.85 11.48
CA TYR A 316 -8.60 -0.16 10.28
C TYR A 316 -7.10 0.18 10.37
N LEU A 317 -6.39 -0.06 9.27
CA LEU A 317 -4.92 0.09 9.15
C LEU A 317 -4.10 -0.73 10.17
N ASP A 318 -4.68 -1.78 10.75
CA ASP A 318 -4.10 -2.59 11.82
C ASP A 318 -3.81 -1.84 13.14
N VAL A 319 -4.24 -0.59 13.27
CA VAL A 319 -3.88 0.29 14.41
C VAL A 319 -5.06 1.01 15.05
N TYR A 320 -6.19 1.17 14.36
CA TYR A 320 -7.34 1.91 14.91
C TYR A 320 -8.05 1.17 16.04
N HIS A 321 -7.98 -0.16 16.07
CA HIS A 321 -8.67 -1.03 17.02
C HIS A 321 -10.19 -0.86 17.09
N ASN A 322 -10.79 -0.20 16.09
CA ASN A 322 -12.23 -0.03 15.96
C ASN A 322 -12.94 -1.35 15.62
N ARG A 323 -14.24 -1.39 15.86
CA ARG A 323 -15.13 -2.42 15.30
C ARG A 323 -15.56 -2.05 13.88
N GLY A 324 -15.94 -3.07 13.12
CA GLY A 324 -16.70 -2.92 11.88
C GLY A 324 -18.19 -3.09 12.18
N ALA A 325 -19.07 -2.49 11.38
CA ALA A 325 -20.50 -2.73 11.47
C ALA A 325 -21.17 -2.81 10.09
N ILE A 326 -22.34 -3.44 10.07
CA ILE A 326 -23.28 -3.46 8.95
C ILE A 326 -24.67 -3.06 9.43
N LEU A 327 -25.46 -2.45 8.56
CA LEU A 327 -26.84 -2.08 8.82
C LEU A 327 -27.79 -3.01 8.07
N ASN A 328 -28.57 -3.79 8.79
CA ASN A 328 -29.62 -4.64 8.23
C ASN A 328 -30.96 -3.92 8.34
N TYR A 329 -31.55 -3.64 7.19
CA TYR A 329 -32.89 -3.07 7.08
C TYR A 329 -33.85 -4.11 6.51
N ALA A 330 -34.78 -4.57 7.34
CA ALA A 330 -35.78 -5.57 6.99
C ALA A 330 -37.08 -5.29 7.73
N ASN A 331 -38.23 -5.48 7.06
CA ASN A 331 -39.56 -5.26 7.66
C ASN A 331 -39.71 -3.88 8.32
N LYS A 332 -39.14 -2.84 7.70
CA LYS A 332 -39.12 -1.46 8.22
C LYS A 332 -38.35 -1.26 9.53
N ASN A 333 -37.60 -2.26 10.00
CA ASN A 333 -36.72 -2.17 11.15
C ASN A 333 -35.26 -2.06 10.71
N ILE A 334 -34.52 -1.17 11.37
CA ILE A 334 -33.08 -1.01 11.22
C ILE A 334 -32.41 -1.73 12.39
N THR A 335 -31.49 -2.64 12.09
CA THR A 335 -30.66 -3.33 13.08
C THR A 335 -29.20 -3.20 12.67
N ILE A 336 -28.33 -2.85 13.62
CA ILE A 336 -26.90 -2.72 13.36
C ILE A 336 -26.19 -3.93 13.98
N ARG A 337 -25.34 -4.60 13.21
CA ARG A 337 -24.52 -5.72 13.68
C ARG A 337 -23.06 -5.32 13.62
N GLN A 338 -22.38 -5.40 14.76
CA GLN A 338 -20.94 -5.13 14.87
C GLN A 338 -20.15 -6.43 14.77
N TYR A 339 -18.89 -6.33 14.34
CA TYR A 339 -17.94 -7.43 14.31
C TYR A 339 -16.51 -6.92 14.46
N ASN A 340 -15.61 -7.82 14.87
CA ASN A 340 -14.20 -7.54 15.07
C ASN A 340 -13.38 -8.00 13.86
N ALA A 341 -12.13 -7.53 13.81
CA ALA A 341 -11.19 -7.87 12.75
C ALA A 341 -10.79 -9.35 12.78
N SER A 342 -10.43 -9.84 11.59
CA SER A 342 -9.99 -11.19 11.31
C SER A 342 -8.49 -11.17 11.01
N PRO A 343 -7.74 -12.22 11.39
CA PRO A 343 -6.35 -12.34 10.99
C PRO A 343 -6.21 -12.37 9.46
N HIS A 344 -5.20 -11.69 8.94
CA HIS A 344 -4.83 -11.73 7.52
C HIS A 344 -3.32 -11.98 7.36
N PRO A 345 -2.87 -12.45 6.19
CA PRO A 345 -1.46 -12.54 5.85
C PRO A 345 -0.76 -11.19 5.91
N TYR A 346 0.51 -11.23 6.30
CA TYR A 346 1.35 -10.05 6.39
C TYR A 346 2.00 -9.73 5.04
N TRP A 347 1.92 -8.46 4.65
CA TRP A 347 2.68 -7.90 3.54
C TRP A 347 3.64 -6.85 4.06
N LEU A 348 4.85 -6.83 3.51
CA LEU A 348 5.74 -5.69 3.71
C LEU A 348 5.12 -4.44 3.08
N PRO A 349 5.39 -3.25 3.62
CA PRO A 349 4.94 -1.99 3.05
C PRO A 349 5.21 -1.95 1.54
N ASN A 350 4.24 -1.43 0.78
CA ASN A 350 4.39 -1.21 -0.65
C ASN A 350 4.67 -2.48 -1.47
N PHE A 351 4.31 -3.66 -0.95
CA PHE A 351 4.52 -4.97 -1.58
C PHE A 351 6.00 -5.25 -1.92
N GLN A 352 6.93 -4.70 -1.12
CA GLN A 352 8.35 -4.99 -1.27
C GLN A 352 8.64 -6.47 -1.00
N ASN A 353 9.56 -7.05 -1.76
CA ASN A 353 10.08 -8.39 -1.47
C ASN A 353 11.16 -8.33 -0.38
N ALA A 354 11.40 -9.47 0.28
CA ALA A 354 12.34 -9.56 1.40
C ALA A 354 13.79 -9.19 1.03
N PHE A 355 14.21 -9.38 -0.22
CA PHE A 355 15.54 -8.97 -0.67
C PHE A 355 15.65 -7.45 -0.77
N ALA A 356 14.71 -6.81 -1.49
CA ALA A 356 14.69 -5.35 -1.61
C ALA A 356 14.65 -4.66 -0.24
N TRP A 357 13.90 -5.23 0.71
CA TRP A 357 13.81 -4.71 2.07
C TRP A 357 15.09 -4.91 2.90
N SER A 358 15.71 -6.10 2.83
CA SER A 358 16.84 -6.44 3.71
C SER A 358 18.23 -6.11 3.15
N LEU A 359 18.38 -6.03 1.82
CA LEU A 359 19.69 -5.84 1.18
C LEU A 359 20.39 -4.55 1.62
N PRO A 360 19.70 -3.39 1.78
CA PRO A 360 20.33 -2.18 2.30
C PRO A 360 20.89 -2.38 3.72
N PHE A 361 20.12 -3.06 4.58
CA PHE A 361 20.56 -3.38 5.94
C PHE A 361 21.76 -4.33 5.95
N VAL A 362 21.72 -5.41 5.15
CA VAL A 362 22.83 -6.37 5.04
C VAL A 362 24.09 -5.68 4.54
N GLY A 363 23.99 -4.85 3.49
CA GLY A 363 25.11 -4.10 2.94
C GLY A 363 25.71 -3.14 3.96
N ALA A 364 24.87 -2.42 4.71
CA ALA A 364 25.31 -1.53 5.78
C ALA A 364 26.06 -2.30 6.87
N LYS A 365 25.52 -3.42 7.35
CA LYS A 365 26.14 -4.20 8.43
C LYS A 365 27.43 -4.91 8.03
N ILE A 366 27.50 -5.44 6.81
CA ILE A 366 28.75 -5.98 6.27
C ILE A 366 29.79 -4.86 6.20
N THR A 367 29.40 -3.67 5.75
CA THR A 367 30.34 -2.57 5.61
C THR A 367 30.82 -2.05 6.97
N GLU A 368 29.93 -1.88 7.95
CA GLU A 368 30.29 -1.56 9.33
C GLU A 368 31.26 -2.59 9.92
N MET A 369 31.01 -3.88 9.68
CA MET A 369 31.90 -4.95 10.13
C MET A 369 33.28 -4.87 9.46
N LEU A 370 33.33 -4.63 8.14
CA LEU A 370 34.59 -4.49 7.41
C LEU A 370 35.38 -3.27 7.90
N LEU A 371 34.71 -2.15 8.18
CA LEU A 371 35.36 -0.97 8.76
C LEU A 371 35.90 -1.25 10.15
N ALA A 372 35.14 -1.96 11.00
CA ALA A 372 35.60 -2.35 12.32
C ALA A 372 36.80 -3.31 12.27
N ILE A 373 36.88 -4.18 11.26
CA ILE A 373 38.05 -5.04 11.03
C ILE A 373 39.24 -4.21 10.54
N LEU A 374 39.00 -3.25 9.64
CA LEU A 374 40.05 -2.40 9.09
C LEU A 374 40.58 -1.36 10.09
N SER A 375 39.76 -0.93 11.05
CA SER A 375 40.18 -0.06 12.16
C SER A 375 41.05 -0.75 13.21
N ILE A 376 41.35 -2.04 13.02
CA ILE A 376 42.35 -2.77 13.84
C ILE A 376 43.78 -2.41 13.37
N CYS A 377 43.95 -1.94 12.12
CA CYS A 377 45.20 -1.33 11.68
C CYS A 377 45.40 -0.01 12.44
N SER A 378 46.53 0.15 13.13
CA SER A 378 46.85 1.40 13.85
C SER A 378 47.15 2.52 12.86
N ASP A 379 46.94 3.78 13.29
CA ASP A 379 47.34 4.96 12.50
C ASP A 379 48.85 4.91 12.17
N ASP A 380 49.66 4.35 13.07
CA ASP A 380 51.10 4.07 12.86
C ASP A 380 51.36 3.14 11.64
N GLU A 381 50.51 2.13 11.39
CA GLU A 381 50.61 1.26 10.19
C GLU A 381 50.15 1.96 8.89
N LEU A 382 49.52 3.13 8.98
CA LEU A 382 49.01 3.90 7.83
C LEU A 382 49.83 5.18 7.55
N GLU A 383 50.56 5.70 8.55
CA GLU A 383 51.34 6.94 8.47
C GLU A 383 52.82 6.72 8.11
N ASP A 384 53.38 5.51 8.28
CA ASP A 384 54.80 5.18 7.94
C ASP A 384 55.11 5.12 6.43
N SER A 385 54.49 5.95 5.60
CA SER A 385 54.85 6.11 4.17
C SER A 385 55.26 7.52 3.77
N ASP A 386 55.08 8.54 4.62
CA ASP A 386 55.25 9.93 4.17
C ASP A 386 56.57 10.58 4.61
N SER A 387 57.43 9.86 5.36
CA SER A 387 58.77 10.33 5.72
C SER A 387 59.84 9.25 5.57
N ASP A 388 60.16 8.88 4.34
CA ASP A 388 61.48 8.31 4.06
C ASP A 388 62.01 8.74 2.69
N SER A 389 62.17 10.05 2.54
CA SER A 389 63.27 10.61 1.77
C SER A 389 64.18 11.37 2.73
N GLU A 390 65.32 10.75 3.06
CA GLU A 390 66.48 11.33 3.73
C GLU A 390 66.31 11.75 5.21
N LYS A 391 66.65 10.84 6.14
CA LYS A 391 67.85 10.94 7.01
C LYS A 391 67.82 9.86 8.08
N GLY A 392 68.95 9.16 8.22
CA GLY A 392 69.12 8.18 9.28
C GLY A 392 69.15 8.82 10.66
N GLU A 393 68.49 8.18 11.62
CA GLU A 393 69.01 7.89 12.94
C GLU A 393 68.16 6.77 13.56
N THR A 394 68.82 5.95 14.37
CA THR A 394 68.34 4.68 14.94
C THR A 394 67.29 4.90 16.02
N ASP A 395 66.09 4.33 15.87
CA ASP A 395 65.16 4.10 16.98
C ASP A 395 64.62 2.65 16.99
N ALA A 396 64.34 2.16 18.19
CA ALA A 396 64.14 0.75 18.54
C ALA A 396 62.86 0.08 18.01
N ASP A 397 62.06 0.78 17.19
CA ASP A 397 60.76 0.31 16.69
C ASP A 397 60.79 -0.32 15.28
N GLY A 398 61.81 0.02 14.46
CA GLY A 398 61.97 -0.56 13.11
C GLY A 398 62.21 -2.08 13.10
N ASP A 399 62.53 -2.65 14.27
CA ASP A 399 62.78 -4.07 14.45
C ASP A 399 61.47 -4.88 14.61
N ALA A 400 60.33 -4.25 14.88
CA ALA A 400 59.01 -4.89 14.94
C ALA A 400 58.39 -5.03 13.53
N GLU A 401 58.44 -3.99 12.71
CA GLU A 401 57.94 -3.98 11.33
C GLU A 401 58.67 -4.99 10.42
N MET A 402 60.01 -5.05 10.51
CA MET A 402 60.80 -5.98 9.70
C MET A 402 60.55 -7.45 10.09
N ARG A 403 60.09 -7.73 11.32
CA ARG A 403 59.67 -9.07 11.77
C ARG A 403 58.31 -9.46 11.17
N THR A 404 57.36 -8.54 11.10
CA THR A 404 56.02 -8.77 10.51
C THR A 404 56.10 -8.93 8.99
N ALA A 405 56.94 -8.14 8.31
CA ALA A 405 57.22 -8.26 6.88
C ALA A 405 57.88 -9.61 6.51
N ARG A 406 58.80 -10.10 7.35
CA ARG A 406 59.42 -11.43 7.20
C ARG A 406 58.44 -12.57 7.44
N ALA A 407 57.52 -12.43 8.40
CA ALA A 407 56.49 -13.43 8.71
C ALA A 407 55.47 -13.61 7.55
N LEU A 408 55.30 -12.58 6.72
CA LEU A 408 54.43 -12.57 5.54
C LEU A 408 55.17 -12.89 4.23
N GLY A 409 56.48 -13.18 4.27
CA GLY A 409 57.29 -13.57 3.11
C GLY A 409 57.60 -12.45 2.11
N LEU A 410 57.47 -11.19 2.52
CA LEU A 410 57.73 -10.02 1.67
C LEU A 410 59.21 -9.64 1.82
N SER A 411 59.90 -9.42 0.70
CA SER A 411 61.38 -9.37 0.69
C SER A 411 61.97 -8.04 0.23
N THR A 412 61.16 -7.15 -0.35
CA THR A 412 61.61 -5.82 -0.80
C THR A 412 60.77 -4.68 -0.20
N PRO A 413 61.37 -3.51 0.08
CA PRO A 413 60.65 -2.32 0.57
C PRO A 413 59.51 -1.87 -0.35
N GLU A 414 59.67 -2.02 -1.67
CA GLU A 414 58.63 -1.71 -2.66
C GLU A 414 57.41 -2.63 -2.56
N GLU A 415 57.58 -3.92 -2.21
CA GLU A 415 56.46 -4.86 -2.03
C GLU A 415 55.62 -4.52 -0.79
N VAL A 416 56.26 -4.00 0.26
CA VAL A 416 55.60 -3.55 1.49
C VAL A 416 54.82 -2.27 1.23
N ALA A 417 55.43 -1.29 0.54
CA ALA A 417 54.77 -0.03 0.15
C ALA A 417 53.57 -0.26 -0.77
N ARG A 418 53.68 -1.16 -1.76
CA ARG A 418 52.57 -1.51 -2.66
C ARG A 418 51.41 -2.15 -1.89
N ARG A 419 51.70 -3.03 -0.94
CA ARG A 419 50.67 -3.69 -0.12
C ARG A 419 49.98 -2.73 0.85
N ARG A 420 50.69 -1.74 1.40
CA ARG A 420 50.09 -0.64 2.19
C ARG A 420 49.18 0.24 1.34
N GLN A 421 49.60 0.58 0.12
CA GLN A 421 48.76 1.29 -0.84
C GLN A 421 47.48 0.50 -1.19
N ASP A 422 47.59 -0.82 -1.39
CA ASP A 422 46.44 -1.69 -1.65
C ASP A 422 45.47 -1.74 -0.46
N ILE A 423 45.98 -1.71 0.78
CA ILE A 423 45.17 -1.67 2.01
C ILE A 423 44.46 -0.30 2.11
N LYS A 424 45.16 0.81 1.88
CA LYS A 424 44.59 2.16 1.86
C LYS A 424 43.49 2.30 0.80
N SER A 425 43.71 1.77 -0.41
CA SER A 425 42.70 1.74 -1.47
C SER A 425 41.48 0.89 -1.08
N LYS A 426 41.67 -0.23 -0.39
CA LYS A 426 40.57 -1.07 0.13
C LYS A 426 39.79 -0.35 1.23
N ILE A 427 40.45 0.37 2.14
CA ILE A 427 39.79 1.18 3.19
C ILE A 427 38.91 2.26 2.55
N ILE A 428 39.45 3.00 1.57
CA ILE A 428 38.70 4.04 0.85
C ILE A 428 37.51 3.44 0.09
N ALA A 429 37.67 2.28 -0.54
CA ALA A 429 36.59 1.57 -1.23
C ALA A 429 35.47 1.13 -0.27
N VAL A 430 35.83 0.58 0.89
CA VAL A 430 34.87 0.18 1.94
C VAL A 430 34.14 1.40 2.51
N GLY A 431 34.84 2.51 2.79
CA GLY A 431 34.20 3.76 3.24
C GLY A 431 33.29 4.42 2.18
N ARG A 432 33.52 4.19 0.89
CA ARG A 432 32.60 4.61 -0.19
C ARG A 432 31.37 3.70 -0.26
N LEU A 433 31.54 2.38 -0.15
CA LEU A 433 30.43 1.43 -0.06
C LEU A 433 29.54 1.71 1.16
N GLN A 434 30.12 2.14 2.29
CA GLN A 434 29.36 2.47 3.50
C GLN A 434 28.37 3.57 3.21
N ARG A 435 28.81 4.62 2.51
CA ARG A 435 27.96 5.75 2.13
C ARG A 435 26.86 5.33 1.15
N VAL A 436 27.17 4.46 0.18
CA VAL A 436 26.16 3.94 -0.75
C VAL A 436 25.10 3.11 -0.02
N PHE A 437 25.51 2.18 0.85
CA PHE A 437 24.56 1.37 1.59
C PHE A 437 23.80 2.15 2.66
N GLN A 438 24.41 3.19 3.22
CA GLN A 438 23.73 4.11 4.12
C GLN A 438 22.65 4.90 3.36
N LEU A 439 22.96 5.43 2.17
CA LEU A 439 21.97 6.09 1.32
C LEU A 439 20.85 5.14 0.86
N LEU A 440 21.19 3.92 0.43
CA LEU A 440 20.18 2.92 0.04
C LEU A 440 19.32 2.50 1.24
N ARG A 441 19.89 2.49 2.44
CA ARG A 441 19.15 2.20 3.66
C ARG A 441 18.26 3.37 4.04
N GLU A 442 18.75 4.60 3.94
CA GLU A 442 17.95 5.82 4.11
C GLU A 442 16.82 5.84 3.08
N GLU A 443 17.04 5.50 1.82
CA GLU A 443 15.98 5.40 0.80
C GLU A 443 14.99 4.25 1.09
N ALA A 444 15.45 3.10 1.58
CA ALA A 444 14.58 1.98 1.93
C ALA A 444 13.76 2.26 3.21
N GLU A 445 14.38 2.92 4.20
CA GLU A 445 13.72 3.43 5.39
C GLU A 445 12.72 4.53 4.98
N LEU A 446 13.11 5.48 4.12
CA LEU A 446 12.23 6.49 3.50
C LEU A 446 11.10 5.87 2.66
N ALA A 447 11.31 4.75 1.97
CA ALA A 447 10.24 4.07 1.22
C ALA A 447 9.26 3.32 2.13
N SER A 448 9.73 2.89 3.30
CA SER A 448 8.89 2.38 4.38
C SER A 448 8.21 3.51 5.15
N GLU A 449 8.87 4.66 5.27
CA GLU A 449 8.36 5.90 5.84
C GLU A 449 7.52 6.68 4.84
N LEU A 450 7.54 6.47 3.53
CA LEU A 450 6.57 7.09 2.61
C LEU A 450 5.16 6.49 2.80
N VAL A 451 5.04 5.48 3.67
CA VAL A 451 3.78 5.05 4.29
C VAL A 451 3.45 5.85 5.56
N ASP A 452 4.44 6.46 6.22
CA ASP A 452 4.39 7.05 7.57
C ASP A 452 4.89 8.53 7.74
N ALA A 453 5.51 9.18 6.74
CA ALA A 453 6.26 10.45 6.80
C ALA A 453 5.60 11.56 5.96
N GLU A 454 4.30 11.72 6.15
CA GLU A 454 3.79 13.06 6.41
C GLU A 454 3.48 13.27 7.93
N ALA A 455 3.92 12.36 8.81
CA ALA A 455 3.95 12.60 10.25
C ALA A 455 5.30 13.22 10.68
N GLY A 456 5.24 14.31 11.46
CA GLY A 456 6.37 15.19 11.77
C GLY A 456 7.54 14.57 12.55
N GLU A 457 8.65 15.31 12.48
CA GLU A 457 10.01 15.00 12.93
C GLU A 457 10.16 14.31 14.30
N SER A 458 10.81 13.15 14.31
CA SER A 458 11.81 12.80 15.34
C SER A 458 12.74 11.71 14.82
N GLY A 459 14.03 12.03 14.71
CA GLY A 459 15.05 11.09 14.27
C GLY A 459 15.32 10.03 15.34
N VAL A 460 15.54 8.78 14.89
CA VAL A 460 16.54 7.81 15.36
C VAL A 460 16.41 6.53 14.51
N SER A 461 17.57 5.98 14.13
CA SER A 461 17.78 4.90 13.17
C SER A 461 17.11 3.55 13.50
N GLY A 462 16.50 2.93 12.49
CA GLY A 462 16.24 1.48 12.44
C GLY A 462 14.84 1.11 11.96
N GLY A 463 14.71 0.67 10.70
CA GLY A 463 13.46 0.30 10.01
C GLY A 463 12.58 -0.82 10.58
N LEU A 464 12.87 -1.35 11.79
CA LEU A 464 11.93 -2.16 12.59
C LEU A 464 11.53 -1.47 13.91
N GLY A 465 12.28 -0.45 14.32
CA GLY A 465 12.05 0.37 15.50
C GLY A 465 11.01 1.46 15.27
N VAL A 466 10.96 2.07 14.09
CA VAL A 466 10.03 3.18 13.77
C VAL A 466 8.57 2.71 13.71
N GLN A 467 8.28 1.64 12.95
CA GLN A 467 6.95 0.99 12.99
C GLN A 467 6.57 0.50 14.39
N ARG A 468 7.55 0.08 15.20
CA ARG A 468 7.31 -0.34 16.58
C ARG A 468 7.07 0.85 17.51
N GLN A 469 7.75 1.99 17.31
CA GLN A 469 7.61 3.20 18.12
C GLN A 469 6.32 3.95 17.82
N ILE A 470 5.85 3.99 16.56
CA ILE A 470 4.56 4.57 16.21
C ILE A 470 3.41 3.66 16.66
N ARG A 471 3.51 2.34 16.49
CA ARG A 471 2.59 1.39 17.14
C ARG A 471 2.62 1.44 18.67
N GLN A 472 3.71 1.96 19.25
CA GLN A 472 3.81 2.21 20.69
C GLN A 472 3.23 3.55 21.12
N SER A 473 3.03 4.52 20.21
CA SER A 473 2.42 5.83 20.52
C SER A 473 0.92 5.87 20.22
N ILE A 474 0.42 5.01 19.33
CA ILE A 474 -1.02 4.83 19.08
C ILE A 474 -1.58 3.89 20.16
N HIS A 475 -2.31 4.47 21.12
CA HIS A 475 -2.92 3.68 22.21
C HIS A 475 -4.43 3.48 22.06
N ASN A 476 -5.09 4.33 21.27
CA ASN A 476 -6.54 4.31 21.11
C ASN A 476 -6.94 4.84 19.73
N PHE A 477 -8.24 4.74 19.42
CA PHE A 477 -8.85 5.18 18.18
C PHE A 477 -8.58 6.66 17.83
N GLU A 478 -8.60 7.57 18.82
CA GLU A 478 -8.40 9.00 18.57
C GLU A 478 -6.95 9.32 18.18
N ASP A 479 -5.99 8.62 18.79
CA ASP A 479 -4.58 8.75 18.44
C ASP A 479 -4.33 8.26 17.00
N ALA A 480 -4.90 7.11 16.63
CA ALA A 480 -4.81 6.56 15.27
C ALA A 480 -5.45 7.50 14.24
N ARG A 481 -6.65 8.02 14.54
CA ARG A 481 -7.35 8.98 13.68
C ARG A 481 -6.57 10.27 13.50
N ARG A 482 -5.89 10.75 14.54
CA ARG A 482 -5.06 11.96 14.46
C ARG A 482 -3.82 11.72 13.58
N SER A 483 -3.18 10.55 13.70
CA SER A 483 -2.04 10.22 12.84
C SER A 483 -2.42 10.06 11.36
N ASP A 484 -3.64 9.61 11.06
CA ASP A 484 -4.06 9.37 9.68
C ASP A 484 -4.74 10.57 9.00
N LEU A 485 -4.95 11.68 9.71
CA LEU A 485 -5.76 12.80 9.24
C LEU A 485 -5.28 13.39 7.90
N LEU A 486 -3.98 13.31 7.60
CA LEU A 486 -3.42 13.75 6.31
C LEU A 486 -3.79 12.84 5.15
N ASN A 487 -3.85 11.53 5.40
CA ASN A 487 -4.26 10.55 4.39
C ASN A 487 -5.78 10.53 4.16
N GLU A 488 -6.55 11.18 5.04
CA GLU A 488 -7.98 11.41 4.86
C GLU A 488 -8.27 12.60 3.91
N ARG A 489 -7.25 13.36 3.51
CA ARG A 489 -7.36 14.49 2.59
C ARG A 489 -7.29 14.05 1.14
N ILE A 490 -7.84 14.87 0.25
CA ILE A 490 -7.52 14.74 -1.17
C ILE A 490 -6.02 15.03 -1.39
N PRO A 491 -5.26 14.14 -2.05
CA PRO A 491 -3.86 14.40 -2.31
C PRO A 491 -3.67 15.65 -3.16
N ALA A 492 -2.68 16.47 -2.83
CA ALA A 492 -2.35 17.65 -3.64
C ALA A 492 -1.85 17.20 -5.02
N ILE A 493 -2.38 17.81 -6.09
CA ILE A 493 -1.79 17.67 -7.42
C ILE A 493 -0.48 18.46 -7.37
N LEU A 494 0.64 17.77 -7.16
CA LEU A 494 1.95 18.38 -7.36
C LEU A 494 1.98 18.88 -8.82
N PRO A 495 2.16 20.18 -9.08
CA PRO A 495 2.37 20.63 -10.44
C PRO A 495 3.59 19.90 -10.99
N SER A 496 3.47 19.32 -12.19
CA SER A 496 4.65 18.88 -12.94
C SER A 496 5.69 20.00 -12.88
N PRO A 497 6.95 19.74 -12.50
CA PRO A 497 7.91 20.81 -12.26
C PRO A 497 8.10 21.61 -13.56
N SER A 498 7.48 22.79 -13.62
CA SER A 498 7.80 23.79 -14.62
C SER A 498 9.24 24.24 -14.38
N PRO A 499 10.09 24.33 -15.42
CA PRO A 499 11.49 24.68 -15.25
C PRO A 499 11.60 26.17 -14.94
N SER A 500 11.70 26.51 -13.65
CA SER A 500 12.02 27.87 -13.19
C SER A 500 13.24 27.82 -12.27
N PRO A 501 14.16 28.80 -12.36
CA PRO A 501 15.55 28.63 -11.96
C PRO A 501 15.73 28.94 -10.47
N VAL A 502 16.31 27.99 -9.73
CA VAL A 502 16.80 28.21 -8.36
C VAL A 502 18.33 28.06 -8.38
N PRO A 503 19.10 28.87 -7.63
CA PRO A 503 20.54 29.01 -7.83
C PRO A 503 21.32 27.76 -7.40
N SER A 504 22.26 27.34 -8.24
CA SER A 504 23.12 26.17 -8.05
C SER A 504 24.07 26.33 -6.86
N PRO A 505 24.22 25.34 -5.97
CA PRO A 505 25.52 24.97 -5.45
C PRO A 505 26.20 24.04 -6.48
N LEU A 506 27.42 24.40 -6.86
CA LEU A 506 28.24 23.66 -7.82
C LEU A 506 28.48 22.21 -7.36
N VAL A 507 27.88 21.25 -8.05
CA VAL A 507 28.28 19.84 -8.06
C VAL A 507 28.38 19.41 -9.54
N PRO A 508 29.45 18.71 -9.98
CA PRO A 508 29.64 18.43 -11.40
C PRO A 508 28.55 17.50 -11.95
N SER A 509 27.93 17.95 -13.03
CA SER A 509 26.89 17.27 -13.80
C SER A 509 27.40 16.00 -14.47
N MET A 510 26.71 14.87 -14.24
CA MET A 510 26.71 13.72 -15.15
C MET A 510 25.26 13.30 -15.42
N ARG A 511 24.57 14.07 -16.28
CA ARG A 511 23.37 13.60 -17.01
C ARG A 511 23.72 13.51 -18.49
N ILE A 512 23.58 12.31 -19.06
CA ILE A 512 23.55 12.12 -20.52
C ILE A 512 22.07 12.13 -20.96
N PRO A 513 21.68 12.76 -22.08
CA PRO A 513 20.29 12.84 -22.51
C PRO A 513 19.85 11.58 -23.28
N GLY A 514 18.70 11.01 -22.90
CA GLY A 514 17.92 10.07 -23.72
C GLY A 514 17.68 8.68 -23.11
N ARG A 515 16.71 8.56 -22.19
CA ARG A 515 16.00 7.29 -21.92
C ARG A 515 14.71 7.51 -21.11
N ASP A 516 13.70 6.70 -21.40
CA ASP A 516 12.35 6.74 -20.80
C ASP A 516 12.33 6.40 -19.30
N PRO A 517 11.36 6.91 -18.51
CA PRO A 517 11.32 6.77 -17.05
C PRO A 517 10.72 5.42 -16.57
N ALA A 518 10.45 4.47 -17.46
CA ALA A 518 9.67 3.27 -17.18
C ALA A 518 10.49 2.01 -16.82
N GLU A 519 11.82 2.08 -16.85
CA GLU A 519 12.68 1.00 -16.34
C GLU A 519 13.07 1.34 -14.90
N GLY A 520 12.55 0.57 -13.93
CA GLY A 520 12.99 0.66 -12.54
C GLY A 520 14.52 0.56 -12.47
N LEU A 521 15.12 1.38 -11.62
CA LEU A 521 16.57 1.44 -11.39
C LEU A 521 17.10 0.03 -11.12
N ASN A 522 17.70 -0.58 -12.15
CA ASN A 522 18.27 -1.90 -12.02
C ASN A 522 19.50 -1.79 -11.12
N MET A 523 19.40 -2.32 -9.90
CA MET A 523 20.44 -2.23 -8.88
C MET A 523 21.75 -2.86 -9.36
N GLU A 524 21.66 -3.90 -10.20
CA GLU A 524 22.83 -4.46 -10.90
C GLU A 524 23.49 -3.45 -11.82
N PHE A 525 22.72 -2.62 -12.52
CA PHE A 525 23.26 -1.61 -13.43
C PHE A 525 23.95 -0.48 -12.66
N LEU A 526 23.37 -0.03 -11.54
CA LEU A 526 23.99 1.01 -10.72
C LEU A 526 25.28 0.52 -10.05
N ILE A 527 25.27 -0.72 -9.55
CA ILE A 527 26.46 -1.38 -8.98
C ILE A 527 27.52 -1.57 -10.08
N LYS A 528 27.14 -2.08 -11.25
CA LYS A 528 28.05 -2.34 -12.36
C LYS A 528 28.65 -1.06 -12.93
N GLN A 529 27.85 0.00 -13.09
CA GLN A 529 28.33 1.31 -13.53
C GLN A 529 29.30 1.94 -12.52
N THR A 530 29.03 1.81 -11.23
CA THR A 530 29.94 2.30 -10.17
C THR A 530 31.24 1.49 -10.10
N LEU A 531 31.19 0.19 -10.42
CA LEU A 531 32.37 -0.69 -10.50
C LEU A 531 33.20 -0.44 -11.79
N ASP A 532 32.54 -0.12 -12.90
CA ASP A 532 33.19 0.21 -14.18
C ASP A 532 33.88 1.58 -14.15
N ASP A 533 33.27 2.59 -13.52
CA ASP A 533 33.88 3.93 -13.34
C ASP A 533 35.13 3.94 -12.44
N THR A 534 35.40 2.84 -11.72
CA THR A 534 36.54 2.71 -10.79
C THR A 534 37.68 1.83 -11.32
N GLY A 535 37.57 1.30 -12.55
CA GLY A 535 38.57 0.43 -13.16
C GLY A 535 38.73 -0.93 -12.47
N ALA A 536 37.81 -1.30 -11.57
CA ALA A 536 37.83 -2.52 -10.77
C ALA A 536 36.96 -3.65 -11.35
N GLY A 537 36.26 -3.40 -12.47
CA GLY A 537 35.37 -4.38 -13.12
C GLY A 537 36.06 -5.70 -13.45
N ASP A 538 37.30 -5.64 -13.96
CA ASP A 538 38.09 -6.80 -14.39
C ASP A 538 38.53 -7.69 -13.22
N ASP A 539 38.73 -7.12 -12.02
CA ASP A 539 39.14 -7.84 -10.82
C ASP A 539 37.96 -8.53 -10.11
N VAL A 540 36.77 -7.95 -10.21
CA VAL A 540 35.52 -8.54 -9.69
C VAL A 540 35.03 -9.66 -10.61
N GLU A 541 35.11 -9.50 -11.93
CA GLU A 541 34.83 -10.58 -12.89
C GLU A 541 35.79 -11.76 -12.74
N ARG A 542 37.10 -11.51 -12.58
CA ARG A 542 38.10 -12.57 -12.30
C ARG A 542 37.89 -13.24 -10.94
N LEU A 543 37.37 -12.52 -9.95
CA LEU A 543 37.04 -13.09 -8.64
C LEU A 543 35.78 -13.95 -8.72
N ALA A 544 34.76 -13.51 -9.46
CA ALA A 544 33.54 -14.26 -9.74
C ALA A 544 33.85 -15.55 -10.55
N ASP A 545 34.70 -15.47 -11.57
CA ASP A 545 35.15 -16.62 -12.37
C ASP A 545 35.97 -17.62 -11.55
N ARG A 546 36.82 -17.13 -10.62
CA ARG A 546 37.56 -17.98 -9.68
C ARG A 546 36.66 -18.68 -8.67
N ILE A 547 35.56 -18.04 -8.27
CA ILE A 547 34.55 -18.63 -7.38
C ILE A 547 33.72 -19.68 -8.16
N ALA A 548 33.35 -19.38 -9.41
CA ALA A 548 32.67 -20.32 -10.30
C ALA A 548 33.54 -21.56 -10.62
N PHE A 549 34.84 -21.41 -10.86
CA PHE A 549 35.76 -22.52 -11.13
C PHE A 549 36.07 -23.39 -9.90
N ARG A 550 35.90 -22.88 -8.66
CA ARG A 550 36.04 -23.70 -7.45
C ARG A 550 34.85 -24.62 -7.17
N GLY A 551 33.71 -24.40 -7.84
CA GLY A 551 32.53 -25.28 -7.77
C GLY A 551 32.59 -26.51 -8.70
N GLY A 552 33.60 -26.62 -9.57
CA GLY A 552 33.66 -27.61 -10.65
C GLY A 552 34.93 -28.46 -10.66
N ARG A 553 35.20 -29.24 -9.61
CA ARG A 553 36.14 -30.38 -9.69
C ARG A 553 35.43 -31.67 -9.31
N VAL A 554 34.65 -32.19 -10.25
CA VAL A 554 34.35 -33.62 -10.33
C VAL A 554 35.67 -34.32 -10.65
N ARG A 555 36.09 -35.25 -9.79
CA ARG A 555 37.24 -36.15 -10.07
C ARG A 555 36.93 -36.94 -11.34
N PRO A 556 37.81 -36.98 -12.36
CA PRO A 556 37.66 -37.94 -13.44
C PRO A 556 37.92 -39.34 -12.86
N GLY A 557 36.93 -40.21 -12.96
CA GLY A 557 37.07 -41.62 -12.71
C GLY A 557 38.12 -42.21 -13.65
N GLY A 558 39.02 -43.02 -13.10
CA GLY A 558 39.96 -43.79 -13.88
C GLY A 558 39.22 -44.83 -14.72
N ALA A 559 39.51 -44.81 -16.02
CA ALA A 559 39.29 -45.92 -16.92
C ALA A 559 40.51 -46.00 -17.85
N GLU A 560 41.38 -46.96 -17.58
CA GLU A 560 42.20 -47.59 -18.63
C GLU A 560 41.99 -49.10 -18.52
N ALA A 561 41.71 -49.68 -19.67
CA ALA A 561 41.33 -51.07 -19.87
C ALA A 561 42.56 -51.95 -20.10
N ALA A 562 42.57 -53.11 -19.45
CA ALA A 562 43.04 -54.40 -19.97
C ALA A 562 42.48 -55.52 -19.07
#